data_AF-A0A8S3SGZ8-F1
#
_entry.id   AF-A0A8S3SGZ8-F1
#
_cell.length_a   1.000
_cell.length_b   1.000
_cell.length_c   1.000
_cell.angle_alpha   90.00
_cell.angle_beta   90.00
_cell.angle_gamma   90.00
#
_symmetry.space_group_name_H-M   'P 1'
#
loop_
_entity.id
_entity.type
_entity.pdbx_description
1 polymer ?
#
loop_
_entity_poly.entity_id
_entity_poly.type
_entity_poly.pdbx_seq_one_letter_code
_entity_poly.pdbx_strand_id
1 'polypeptide(L)'
;MRTSNLKTIVEADAFVLTDSKPYVQAFEKLCRGEFASSPRVSTYLSTASRFQVSKRHVSGLAILPSDYSSRNAPNCNNPACQICNFRHLQEECVVRHITTADILNGTVTLPFTSRTLWFSNQTECSDLRQTVAHLRQGKLTNIKDIRRYLNVASLANDGLLVVKRNLLFTPCRELIIVPRQVLDGLITSIHIKLDHPSCHQMKSILQRYFYALDMDKAIESVTSSCHQCVSLLKTPKVREEQNSAEPLQLLDQHVPQMS
;
A
#
# COMPACT_ATOMS: atom_id res chain seq x y z
N MET A 1 14.67 46.87 26.63
CA MET A 1 13.84 45.78 26.07
C MET A 1 14.20 45.58 24.59
N ARG A 2 15.14 44.68 24.30
CA ARG A 2 15.35 44.12 22.96
C ARG A 2 15.55 42.63 23.18
N THR A 3 14.48 41.86 22.99
CA THR A 3 14.51 40.40 23.05
C THR A 3 15.21 39.89 21.79
N SER A 4 16.44 39.44 21.98
CA SER A 4 17.19 38.60 21.06
C SER A 4 16.48 37.24 20.96
N ASN A 5 15.68 37.05 19.92
CA ASN A 5 15.12 35.73 19.62
C ASN A 5 16.16 34.87 18.94
N LEU A 6 16.48 33.75 19.60
CA LEU A 6 17.33 32.67 19.16
C LEU A 6 16.94 32.23 17.74
N LYS A 7 17.86 32.42 16.79
CA LYS A 7 17.93 31.59 15.58
C LYS A 7 18.53 30.24 15.99
N THR A 8 17.69 29.30 16.42
CA THR A 8 18.05 27.89 16.36
C THR A 8 18.05 27.50 14.89
N ILE A 9 19.17 27.76 14.21
CA ILE A 9 19.47 27.09 12.96
C ILE A 9 19.75 25.66 13.38
N VAL A 10 18.80 24.75 13.11
CA VAL A 10 19.09 23.32 13.05
C VAL A 10 20.28 23.20 12.10
N GLU A 11 21.43 22.73 12.58
CA GLU A 11 22.59 22.43 11.74
C GLU A 11 22.09 21.52 10.61
N ALA A 12 22.03 22.07 9.40
CA ALA A 12 21.57 21.35 8.24
C ALA A 12 22.80 20.86 7.48
N ASP A 13 22.89 19.55 7.27
CA ASP A 13 24.02 18.92 6.58
C ASP A 13 24.05 19.28 5.08
N ALA A 14 22.93 19.73 4.50
CA ALA A 14 22.86 20.16 3.11
C ALA A 14 21.90 21.34 2.86
N PHE A 15 22.30 22.24 1.95
CA PHE A 15 21.48 23.37 1.49
C PHE A 15 20.96 23.12 0.07
N VAL A 16 19.64 23.21 -0.09
CA VAL A 16 18.97 23.18 -1.39
C VAL A 16 18.66 24.61 -1.83
N LEU A 17 19.19 25.00 -2.98
CA LEU A 17 18.99 26.31 -3.57
C LEU A 17 17.85 26.27 -4.58
N THR A 18 16.99 27.29 -4.56
CA THR A 18 15.85 27.43 -5.49
C THR A 18 15.62 28.89 -5.84
N ASP A 19 15.13 29.14 -7.04
CA ASP A 19 14.66 30.45 -7.53
C ASP A 19 13.21 30.77 -7.14
N SER A 20 12.49 29.78 -6.59
CA SER A 20 11.11 29.98 -6.16
C SER A 20 11.03 30.54 -4.74
N LYS A 21 10.95 31.86 -4.62
CA LYS A 21 10.73 32.54 -3.34
C LYS A 21 9.46 32.06 -2.60
N PRO A 22 8.30 31.87 -3.26
CA PRO A 22 7.11 31.34 -2.59
C PRO A 22 7.35 29.96 -1.97
N TYR A 23 8.23 29.16 -2.58
CA TYR A 23 8.53 27.83 -2.10
C TYR A 23 9.37 27.83 -0.82
N VAL A 24 10.39 28.69 -0.75
CA VAL A 24 11.18 28.87 0.48
C VAL A 24 10.30 29.36 1.62
N GLN A 25 9.38 30.29 1.34
CA GLN A 25 8.40 30.75 2.32
C GLN A 25 7.45 29.64 2.79
N ALA A 26 7.02 28.76 1.88
CA ALA A 26 6.18 27.61 2.23
C ALA A 26 6.94 26.59 3.12
N PHE A 27 8.25 26.42 2.90
CA PHE A 27 9.10 25.59 3.77
C PHE A 27 9.30 26.21 5.15
N GLU A 28 9.56 27.51 5.25
CA GLU A 28 9.64 28.21 6.54
C GLU A 28 8.34 28.12 7.34
N LYS A 29 7.20 28.22 6.65
CA LYS A 29 5.87 28.01 7.23
C LYS A 29 5.69 26.58 7.74
N LEU A 30 6.10 25.58 6.96
CA LEU A 30 6.10 24.18 7.37
C LEU A 30 6.90 23.97 8.67
N CYS A 31 8.10 24.57 8.78
CA CYS A 31 8.91 24.50 9.99
C CYS A 31 8.23 25.13 11.23
N ARG A 32 7.22 25.99 11.03
CA ARG A 32 6.38 26.57 12.09
C ARG A 32 5.09 25.80 12.34
N GLY A 33 4.87 24.69 11.64
CA GLY A 33 3.64 23.88 11.73
C GLY A 33 2.50 24.35 10.84
N GLU A 34 2.75 25.27 9.90
CA GLU A 34 1.77 25.73 8.93
C GLU A 34 1.88 24.96 7.60
N PHE A 35 0.76 24.48 7.06
CA PHE A 35 0.76 23.65 5.84
C PHE A 35 0.28 24.42 4.61
N ALA A 36 0.88 24.12 3.46
CA ALA A 36 0.46 24.68 2.17
C ALA A 36 -0.85 24.02 1.70
N SER A 37 -1.79 24.84 1.19
CA SER A 37 -3.05 24.36 0.61
C SER A 37 -2.88 23.66 -0.75
N SER A 38 -1.77 23.93 -1.44
CA SER A 38 -1.46 23.30 -2.73
C SER A 38 -0.98 21.85 -2.53
N PRO A 39 -1.66 20.84 -3.12
CA PRO A 39 -1.24 19.44 -3.00
C PRO A 39 0.18 19.22 -3.54
N ARG A 40 0.57 19.89 -4.63
CA ARG A 40 1.91 19.76 -5.23
C ARG A 40 3.01 20.28 -4.30
N VAL A 41 2.78 21.44 -3.68
CA VAL A 41 3.72 22.04 -2.74
C VAL A 41 3.81 21.19 -1.47
N SER A 42 2.68 20.68 -0.97
CA SER A 42 2.62 19.81 0.20
C SER A 42 3.37 18.49 -0.01
N THR A 43 3.16 17.80 -1.13
CA THR A 43 3.89 16.56 -1.45
C THR A 43 5.39 16.81 -1.54
N TYR A 44 5.81 17.86 -2.24
CA TYR A 44 7.24 18.16 -2.38
C TYR A 44 7.88 18.58 -1.04
N LEU A 45 7.18 19.36 -0.22
CA LEU A 45 7.61 19.72 1.13
C LEU A 45 7.72 18.51 2.06
N SER A 46 6.77 17.57 1.99
CA SER A 46 6.77 16.31 2.74
C SER A 46 7.94 15.40 2.32
N THR A 47 8.24 15.32 1.03
CA THR A 47 9.43 14.58 0.57
C THR A 47 10.71 15.26 1.04
N ALA A 48 10.80 16.59 0.91
CA ALA A 48 12.00 17.32 1.31
C ALA A 48 12.25 17.30 2.81
N SER A 49 11.20 17.31 3.65
CA SER A 49 11.33 17.25 5.11
C SER A 49 11.81 15.90 5.62
N ARG A 50 11.75 14.84 4.81
CA ARG A 50 12.35 13.53 5.13
C ARG A 50 13.88 13.58 5.14
N PHE A 51 14.47 14.58 4.50
CA PHE A 51 15.90 14.79 4.46
C PHE A 51 16.28 15.97 5.36
N GLN A 52 17.45 15.91 6.00
CA GLN A 52 18.00 17.00 6.82
C GLN A 52 18.53 18.14 5.95
N VAL A 53 17.66 18.70 5.10
CA VAL A 53 18.00 19.74 4.13
C VAL A 53 17.37 21.07 4.53
N SER A 54 18.16 22.14 4.41
CA SER A 54 17.68 23.52 4.52
C SER A 54 17.47 24.12 3.15
N LYS A 55 16.45 24.99 3.00
CA LYS A 55 16.12 25.62 1.71
C LYS A 55 16.51 27.07 1.70
N ARG A 56 17.16 27.54 0.63
CA ARG A 56 17.51 28.95 0.45
C ARG A 56 17.11 29.44 -0.94
N HIS A 57 16.66 30.69 -0.96
CA HIS A 57 16.35 31.36 -2.22
C HIS A 57 17.63 31.90 -2.86
N VAL A 58 17.75 31.76 -4.17
CA VAL A 58 18.80 32.39 -4.99
C VAL A 58 18.17 32.87 -6.30
N SER A 59 18.69 33.94 -6.90
CA SER A 59 18.14 34.47 -8.15
C SER A 59 18.25 33.45 -9.29
N GLY A 60 17.22 33.34 -10.14
CA GLY A 60 17.24 32.47 -11.31
C GLY A 60 18.44 32.72 -12.25
N LEU A 61 18.90 33.98 -12.33
CA LEU A 61 20.10 34.34 -13.10
C LEU A 61 21.38 33.66 -12.58
N ALA A 62 21.44 33.33 -11.29
CA ALA A 62 22.60 32.70 -10.68
C ALA A 62 22.55 31.16 -10.72
N ILE A 63 21.41 30.55 -11.08
CA ILE A 63 21.25 29.08 -11.19
C ILE A 63 21.21 28.61 -12.65
N LEU A 64 21.18 29.53 -13.63
CA LEU A 64 21.01 29.24 -15.07
C LEU A 64 21.74 27.95 -15.56
N PRO A 65 23.04 27.74 -15.31
CA PRO A 65 23.71 26.52 -15.73
C PRO A 65 23.16 25.25 -15.06
N SER A 66 22.90 25.29 -13.76
CA SER A 66 22.37 24.16 -13.00
C SER A 66 20.91 23.88 -13.33
N ASP A 67 20.09 24.91 -13.55
CA ASP A 67 18.70 24.74 -13.97
C ASP A 67 18.66 24.09 -15.36
N TYR A 68 19.46 24.59 -16.30
CA TYR A 68 19.59 24.00 -17.64
C TYR A 68 20.05 22.55 -17.59
N SER A 69 21.12 22.24 -16.84
CA SER A 69 21.62 20.86 -16.71
C SER A 69 20.64 19.93 -16.01
N SER A 70 19.82 20.42 -15.07
CA SER A 70 18.81 19.59 -14.40
C SER A 70 17.65 19.20 -15.32
N ARG A 71 17.29 20.06 -16.28
CA ARG A 71 16.25 19.82 -17.28
C ARG A 71 16.76 19.01 -18.47
N ASN A 72 18.06 19.06 -18.73
CA ASN A 72 18.73 18.40 -19.85
C ASN A 72 19.81 17.44 -19.35
N ALA A 73 19.46 16.58 -18.39
CA ALA A 73 20.40 15.62 -17.84
C ALA A 73 20.81 14.58 -18.90
N PRO A 74 22.11 14.30 -19.09
CA PRO A 74 22.55 13.28 -20.04
C PRO A 74 22.16 11.88 -19.54
N ASN A 75 21.96 10.95 -20.48
CA ASN A 75 21.72 9.55 -20.15
C ASN A 75 22.89 8.98 -19.33
N CYS A 76 22.57 8.39 -18.18
CA CYS A 76 23.56 7.77 -17.30
C CYS A 76 23.56 6.25 -17.48
N ASN A 77 24.65 5.71 -18.02
CA ASN A 77 24.81 4.26 -18.23
C ASN A 77 25.60 3.58 -17.10
N ASN A 78 25.93 4.31 -16.02
CA ASN A 78 26.72 3.78 -14.92
C ASN A 78 25.80 3.14 -13.85
N PRO A 79 25.83 1.81 -13.66
CA PRO A 79 24.99 1.14 -12.65
C PRO A 79 25.39 1.48 -11.20
N ALA A 80 26.59 1.99 -10.96
CA ALA A 80 27.06 2.44 -9.66
C ALA A 80 26.79 3.95 -9.41
N CYS A 81 26.02 4.61 -10.28
CA CYS A 81 25.69 6.02 -10.11
C CYS A 81 24.82 6.24 -8.87
N GLN A 82 25.35 6.98 -7.89
CA GLN A 82 24.66 7.29 -6.63
C GLN A 82 23.34 8.04 -6.85
N ILE A 83 23.27 8.91 -7.86
CA ILE A 83 22.06 9.69 -8.18
C ILE A 83 20.97 8.78 -8.77
N CYS A 84 21.33 7.90 -9.72
CA CYS A 84 20.40 6.94 -10.30
C CYS A 84 19.92 5.93 -9.25
N ASN A 85 20.83 5.44 -8.39
CA ASN A 85 20.46 4.55 -7.29
C ASN A 85 19.53 5.24 -6.28
N PHE A 86 19.83 6.48 -5.90
CA PHE A 86 18.94 7.27 -5.05
C PHE A 86 17.54 7.45 -5.67
N ARG A 87 17.47 7.73 -6.98
CA ARG A 87 16.20 7.85 -7.71
C ARG A 87 15.42 6.53 -7.68
N HIS A 88 16.05 5.41 -8.02
CA HIS A 88 15.41 4.10 -7.97
C HIS A 88 14.92 3.76 -6.56
N LEU A 89 15.74 4.02 -5.53
CA LEU A 89 15.32 3.85 -4.15
C LEU A 89 14.11 4.72 -3.79
N GLN A 90 14.05 5.99 -4.24
CA GLN A 90 12.89 6.85 -3.99
C GLN A 90 11.64 6.38 -4.75
N GLU A 91 11.79 5.89 -5.99
CA GLU A 91 10.70 5.30 -6.77
C GLU A 91 10.16 4.02 -6.12
N GLU A 92 11.04 3.16 -5.60
CA GLU A 92 10.70 1.94 -4.84
C GLU A 92 10.20 2.21 -3.40
N CYS A 93 10.55 3.36 -2.82
CA CYS A 93 10.08 3.79 -1.50
C CYS A 93 8.62 4.28 -1.51
N VAL A 94 7.97 4.35 -2.67
CA VAL A 94 6.52 4.50 -2.75
C VAL A 94 5.90 3.17 -2.33
N VAL A 95 5.01 3.20 -1.33
CA VAL A 95 4.31 2.07 -0.67
C VAL A 95 4.54 0.72 -1.37
N ARG A 96 5.48 -0.09 -0.86
CA ARG A 96 5.80 -1.41 -1.41
C ARG A 96 4.52 -2.16 -1.77
N HIS A 97 4.35 -2.42 -3.05
CA HIS A 97 3.23 -3.19 -3.55
C HIS A 97 3.35 -4.61 -3.01
N ILE A 98 2.39 -5.04 -2.18
CA ILE A 98 2.39 -6.40 -1.63
C ILE A 98 1.85 -7.32 -2.72
N THR A 99 2.68 -8.21 -3.24
CA THR A 99 2.24 -9.15 -4.27
C THR A 99 1.60 -10.39 -3.66
N THR A 100 0.81 -11.09 -4.45
CA THR A 100 0.28 -12.41 -4.08
C THR A 100 1.40 -13.43 -3.85
N ALA A 101 2.49 -13.35 -4.63
CA ALA A 101 3.64 -14.23 -4.51
C ALA A 101 4.35 -14.04 -3.16
N ASP A 102 4.53 -12.80 -2.71
CA ASP A 102 5.16 -12.49 -1.41
C ASP A 102 4.40 -13.13 -0.25
N ILE A 103 3.07 -13.05 -0.27
CA ILE A 103 2.22 -13.65 0.77
C ILE A 103 2.22 -15.17 0.68
N LEU A 104 2.25 -15.73 -0.53
CA LEU A 104 2.28 -17.17 -0.74
C LEU A 104 3.63 -17.80 -0.33
N ASN A 105 4.74 -17.07 -0.52
CA ASN A 105 6.08 -17.47 -0.11
C ASN A 105 6.35 -17.18 1.38
N GLY A 106 5.47 -16.42 2.04
CA GLY A 106 5.60 -16.08 3.46
C GLY A 106 6.62 -14.98 3.74
N THR A 107 7.04 -14.22 2.73
CA THR A 107 7.95 -13.07 2.91
C THR A 107 7.22 -11.89 3.56
N VAL A 108 5.92 -11.76 3.29
CA VAL A 108 5.05 -10.71 3.83
C VAL A 108 3.76 -11.30 4.38
N THR A 109 3.31 -10.79 5.53
CA THR A 109 2.02 -11.16 6.13
C THR A 109 0.86 -10.48 5.41
N LEU A 110 -0.25 -11.20 5.24
CA LEU A 110 -1.46 -10.63 4.66
C LEU A 110 -1.94 -9.39 5.46
N PRO A 111 -2.36 -8.29 4.79
CA PRO A 111 -2.96 -7.16 5.46
C PRO A 111 -4.21 -7.56 6.28
N PHE A 112 -4.55 -6.74 7.27
CA PHE A 112 -5.72 -6.93 8.14
C PHE A 112 -5.64 -8.18 9.01
N THR A 113 -4.46 -8.63 9.44
CA THR A 113 -4.28 -9.83 10.29
C THR A 113 -4.12 -9.52 11.79
N SER A 114 -4.31 -8.26 12.21
CA SER A 114 -4.19 -7.85 13.61
C SER A 114 -5.24 -8.54 14.49
N ARG A 115 -4.78 -9.43 15.39
CA ARG A 115 -5.64 -10.20 16.30
C ARG A 115 -6.48 -9.31 17.21
N THR A 116 -5.92 -8.21 17.72
CA THR A 116 -6.62 -7.26 18.61
C THR A 116 -7.81 -6.61 17.90
N LEU A 117 -7.65 -6.20 16.63
CA LEU A 117 -8.74 -5.61 15.86
C LEU A 117 -9.84 -6.64 15.57
N TRP A 118 -9.46 -7.88 15.27
CA TRP A 118 -10.43 -8.94 15.05
C TRP A 118 -11.17 -9.33 16.31
N PHE A 119 -10.50 -9.32 17.47
CA PHE A 119 -11.17 -9.53 18.74
C PHE A 119 -12.30 -8.51 18.96
N SER A 120 -12.01 -7.22 18.75
CA SER A 120 -13.05 -6.17 18.81
C SER A 120 -14.20 -6.42 17.82
N ASN A 121 -13.90 -6.72 16.56
CA ASN A 121 -14.93 -7.04 15.56
C ASN A 121 -15.79 -8.27 15.95
N GLN A 122 -15.17 -9.31 16.51
CA GLN A 122 -15.89 -10.49 16.97
C GLN A 122 -16.79 -10.18 18.17
N THR A 123 -16.40 -9.26 19.05
CA THR A 123 -17.23 -8.82 20.18
C THR A 123 -18.42 -7.95 19.76
N GLU A 124 -18.35 -7.27 18.62
CA GLU A 124 -19.49 -6.50 18.10
C GLU A 124 -20.55 -7.43 17.46
N CYS A 125 -20.10 -8.50 16.81
CA CYS A 125 -20.97 -9.48 16.16
C CYS A 125 -21.80 -10.29 17.18
N SER A 126 -23.13 -10.29 17.03
CA SER A 126 -24.04 -11.06 17.90
C SER A 126 -23.78 -12.57 17.83
N ASP A 127 -23.63 -13.13 16.63
CA ASP A 127 -23.48 -14.57 16.42
C ASP A 127 -22.17 -15.10 17.01
N LEU A 128 -21.08 -14.37 16.83
CA LEU A 128 -19.77 -14.76 17.37
C LEU A 128 -19.73 -14.58 18.88
N ARG A 129 -20.32 -13.51 19.44
CA ARG A 129 -20.50 -13.36 20.90
C ARG A 129 -21.24 -14.55 21.51
N GLN A 130 -22.35 -14.96 20.90
CA GLN A 130 -23.10 -16.12 21.38
C GLN A 130 -22.27 -17.41 21.25
N THR A 131 -21.50 -17.55 20.17
CA THR A 131 -20.57 -18.68 20.00
C THR A 131 -19.52 -18.73 21.10
N VAL A 132 -18.90 -17.59 21.47
CA VAL A 132 -17.96 -17.49 22.61
C VAL A 132 -18.66 -17.87 23.91
N ALA A 133 -19.85 -17.31 24.16
CA ALA A 133 -20.61 -17.58 25.38
C ALA A 133 -20.91 -19.08 25.52
N HIS A 134 -21.28 -19.74 24.43
CA HIS A 134 -21.53 -21.18 24.40
C HIS A 134 -20.28 -22.01 24.61
N LEU A 135 -19.16 -21.68 23.96
CA LEU A 135 -17.89 -22.36 24.19
C LEU A 135 -17.41 -22.24 25.65
N ARG A 136 -17.83 -21.19 26.37
CA ARG A 136 -17.50 -20.98 27.79
C ARG A 136 -18.51 -21.62 28.76
N GLN A 137 -19.80 -21.58 28.45
CA GLN A 137 -20.88 -21.85 29.42
C GLN A 137 -21.79 -23.04 29.05
N GLY A 138 -21.67 -23.61 27.84
CA GLY A 138 -22.38 -24.82 27.44
C GLY A 138 -23.90 -24.70 27.24
N LYS A 139 -24.48 -23.49 27.22
CA LYS A 139 -25.89 -23.32 26.82
C LYS A 139 -26.05 -23.54 25.31
N LEU A 140 -27.27 -23.74 24.83
CA LEU A 140 -27.54 -23.92 23.39
C LEU A 140 -28.54 -22.86 22.94
N THR A 141 -28.18 -22.06 21.94
CA THR A 141 -29.15 -21.26 21.17
C THR A 141 -29.34 -21.92 19.80
N ASN A 142 -30.60 -22.07 19.39
CA ASN A 142 -30.99 -22.79 18.18
C ASN A 142 -30.94 -21.87 16.95
N ILE A 143 -29.75 -21.34 16.64
CA ILE A 143 -29.52 -20.51 15.45
C ILE A 143 -28.59 -21.28 14.51
N LYS A 144 -28.97 -21.37 13.23
CA LYS A 144 -28.27 -22.17 12.21
C LYS A 144 -26.79 -21.79 12.08
N ASP A 145 -26.47 -20.50 12.02
CA ASP A 145 -25.09 -20.02 11.83
C ASP A 145 -24.21 -20.26 13.06
N ILE A 146 -24.75 -20.12 14.27
CA ILE A 146 -24.03 -20.41 15.52
C ILE A 146 -23.62 -21.88 15.59
N ARG A 147 -24.50 -22.80 15.19
CA ARG A 147 -24.15 -24.23 15.10
C ARG A 147 -23.02 -24.48 14.11
N ARG A 148 -23.03 -23.80 12.95
CA ARG A 148 -21.95 -23.93 11.95
C ARG A 148 -20.62 -23.46 12.54
N TYR A 149 -20.60 -22.36 13.30
CA TYR A 149 -19.38 -21.90 13.98
C TYR A 149 -18.94 -22.86 15.08
N LEU A 150 -19.84 -23.33 15.95
CA LEU A 150 -19.51 -24.24 17.06
C LEU A 150 -18.84 -25.55 16.60
N ASN A 151 -19.15 -26.03 15.40
CA ASN A 151 -18.56 -27.25 14.85
C ASN A 151 -17.07 -27.12 14.51
N VAL A 152 -16.56 -25.90 14.28
CA VAL A 152 -15.20 -25.66 13.79
C VAL A 152 -14.39 -24.70 14.65
N ALA A 153 -15.06 -23.88 15.45
CA ALA A 153 -14.45 -22.82 16.23
C ALA A 153 -13.82 -23.34 17.51
N SER A 154 -12.68 -22.73 17.86
CA SER A 154 -12.00 -22.91 19.13
C SER A 154 -11.63 -21.55 19.70
N LEU A 155 -11.53 -21.45 21.01
CA LEU A 155 -11.09 -20.23 21.69
C LEU A 155 -9.56 -20.27 21.80
N ALA A 156 -8.89 -19.24 21.31
CA ALA A 156 -7.46 -19.05 21.54
C ALA A 156 -7.18 -18.47 22.93
N ASN A 157 -5.91 -18.44 23.34
CA ASN A 157 -5.49 -17.99 24.67
C ASN A 157 -5.85 -16.52 24.93
N ASP A 158 -5.88 -15.70 23.89
CA ASP A 158 -6.28 -14.29 23.92
C ASP A 158 -7.81 -14.09 23.87
N GLY A 159 -8.59 -15.17 23.82
CA GLY A 159 -10.04 -15.11 23.72
C GLY A 159 -10.56 -14.86 22.29
N LEU A 160 -9.69 -14.81 21.29
CA LEU A 160 -10.08 -14.71 19.88
C LEU A 160 -10.70 -16.04 19.39
N LEU A 161 -11.79 -15.96 18.62
CA LEU A 161 -12.37 -17.11 17.94
C LEU A 161 -11.50 -17.48 16.74
N VAL A 162 -10.98 -18.71 16.74
CA VAL A 162 -10.09 -19.23 15.69
C VAL A 162 -10.47 -20.65 15.27
N VAL A 163 -10.18 -21.01 14.02
CA VAL A 163 -10.21 -22.40 13.54
C VAL A 163 -8.79 -22.94 13.53
N LYS A 164 -8.55 -24.06 14.21
CA LYS A 164 -7.26 -24.74 14.22
C LYS A 164 -7.17 -25.68 13.02
N ARG A 165 -6.26 -25.37 12.09
CA ARG A 165 -5.99 -26.21 10.92
C ARG A 165 -4.75 -27.06 11.17
N ASN A 166 -4.98 -28.36 11.36
CA ASN A 166 -3.93 -29.36 11.45
C ASN A 166 -3.67 -29.93 10.06
N LEU A 167 -2.50 -29.65 9.50
CA LEU A 167 -2.00 -30.30 8.30
C LEU A 167 -0.86 -31.24 8.71
N LEU A 168 -0.80 -32.42 8.09
CA LEU A 168 0.29 -33.37 8.33
C LEU A 168 1.63 -32.69 8.04
N PHE A 169 2.61 -32.88 8.92
CA PHE A 169 3.98 -32.35 8.78
C PHE A 169 4.10 -30.81 8.77
N THR A 170 3.05 -30.07 9.15
CA THR A 170 3.08 -28.60 9.28
C THR A 170 2.59 -28.20 10.68
N PRO A 171 3.19 -27.19 11.33
CA PRO A 171 2.67 -26.68 12.60
C PRO A 171 1.20 -26.26 12.45
N CYS A 172 0.41 -26.57 13.49
CA CYS A 172 -1.00 -26.17 13.57
C CYS A 172 -1.12 -24.66 13.33
N ARG A 173 -1.97 -24.28 12.37
CA ARG A 173 -2.23 -22.86 12.07
C ARG A 173 -3.59 -22.46 12.61
N GLU A 174 -3.62 -21.29 13.26
CA GLU A 174 -4.86 -20.67 13.69
C GLU A 174 -5.38 -19.73 12.59
N LEU A 175 -6.61 -19.97 12.12
CA LEU A 175 -7.31 -19.10 11.18
C LEU A 175 -8.29 -18.23 11.95
N ILE A 176 -8.23 -16.92 11.73
CA ILE A 176 -9.12 -15.97 12.41
C ILE A 176 -10.53 -16.11 11.83
N ILE A 177 -11.54 -16.25 12.70
CA ILE A 177 -12.94 -16.31 12.27
C ILE A 177 -13.43 -14.89 11.97
N VAL A 178 -13.84 -14.66 10.72
CA VAL A 178 -14.33 -13.37 10.23
C VAL A 178 -15.86 -13.33 10.33
N PRO A 179 -16.46 -12.29 10.95
CA PRO A 179 -17.90 -12.11 10.97
C PRO A 179 -18.47 -11.92 9.56
N ARG A 180 -19.66 -12.49 9.33
CA ARG A 180 -20.31 -12.46 8.01
C ARG A 180 -20.62 -11.04 7.53
N GLN A 181 -20.89 -10.12 8.46
CA GLN A 181 -21.21 -8.71 8.15
C GLN A 181 -20.05 -7.94 7.51
N VAL A 182 -18.81 -8.34 7.78
CA VAL A 182 -17.60 -7.62 7.31
C VAL A 182 -16.84 -8.39 6.23
N LEU A 183 -17.32 -9.58 5.86
CA LEU A 183 -16.64 -10.50 4.94
C LEU A 183 -16.44 -9.89 3.55
N ASP A 184 -17.50 -9.33 2.95
CA ASP A 184 -17.42 -8.74 1.60
C ASP A 184 -16.47 -7.53 1.57
N GLY A 185 -16.52 -6.70 2.62
CA GLY A 185 -15.62 -5.55 2.76
C GLY A 185 -14.16 -5.96 2.90
N LEU A 186 -13.87 -7.02 3.68
CA LEU A 186 -12.53 -7.58 3.83
C LEU A 186 -12.00 -8.12 2.49
N ILE A 187 -12.79 -8.96 1.80
CA ILE A 187 -12.39 -9.57 0.53
C ILE A 187 -12.17 -8.49 -0.53
N THR A 188 -13.05 -7.49 -0.62
CA THR A 188 -12.91 -6.37 -1.56
C THR A 188 -11.65 -5.56 -1.27
N SER A 189 -11.38 -5.26 0.00
CA SER A 189 -10.19 -4.53 0.41
C SER A 189 -8.90 -5.27 0.06
N ILE A 190 -8.88 -6.59 0.26
CA ILE A 190 -7.74 -7.45 -0.10
C ILE A 190 -7.60 -7.57 -1.62
N HIS A 191 -8.71 -7.69 -2.35
CA HIS A 191 -8.71 -7.77 -3.80
C HIS A 191 -8.12 -6.51 -4.46
N ILE A 192 -8.43 -5.32 -3.93
CA ILE A 192 -7.83 -4.06 -4.40
C ILE A 192 -6.37 -3.93 -3.95
N LYS A 193 -6.06 -4.25 -2.68
CA LYS A 193 -4.70 -4.10 -2.13
C LYS A 193 -3.66 -5.02 -2.77
N LEU A 194 -4.08 -6.17 -3.31
CA LEU A 194 -3.20 -7.13 -3.96
C LEU A 194 -3.26 -7.05 -5.49
N ASP A 195 -3.76 -5.93 -6.02
CA ASP A 195 -3.90 -5.66 -7.45
C ASP A 195 -4.67 -6.74 -8.22
N HIS A 196 -5.94 -6.89 -7.83
CA HIS A 196 -6.92 -7.70 -8.55
C HIS A 196 -6.52 -9.18 -8.78
N PRO A 197 -6.17 -9.94 -7.72
CA PRO A 197 -5.90 -11.36 -7.88
C PRO A 197 -7.09 -12.13 -8.45
N SER A 198 -6.80 -13.21 -9.17
CA SER A 198 -7.79 -14.19 -9.60
C SER A 198 -8.51 -14.83 -8.40
N CYS A 199 -9.72 -15.35 -8.64
CA CYS A 199 -10.50 -16.08 -7.64
C CYS A 199 -9.70 -17.22 -6.98
N HIS A 200 -8.92 -17.98 -7.77
CA HIS A 200 -8.08 -19.05 -7.24
C HIS A 200 -6.97 -18.55 -6.32
N GLN A 201 -6.28 -17.47 -6.70
CA GLN A 201 -5.25 -16.85 -5.85
C GLN A 201 -5.87 -16.33 -4.56
N MET A 202 -7.05 -15.70 -4.64
CA MET A 202 -7.76 -15.19 -3.47
C MET A 202 -8.10 -16.30 -2.48
N LYS A 203 -8.66 -17.41 -2.96
CA LYS A 203 -8.95 -18.61 -2.15
C LYS A 203 -7.68 -19.12 -1.47
N SER A 204 -6.60 -19.28 -2.24
CA SER A 204 -5.31 -19.79 -1.75
C SER A 204 -4.68 -18.89 -0.67
N ILE A 205 -4.87 -17.58 -0.76
CA ILE A 205 -4.33 -16.61 0.19
C ILE A 205 -5.20 -16.51 1.43
N LEU A 206 -6.50 -16.26 1.27
CA LEU A 206 -7.42 -16.04 2.40
C LEU A 206 -7.53 -17.27 3.30
N GLN A 207 -7.57 -18.47 2.72
CA GLN A 207 -7.66 -19.73 3.48
C GLN A 207 -6.43 -20.00 4.35
N ARG A 208 -5.32 -19.26 4.18
CA ARG A 208 -4.13 -19.38 5.05
C ARG A 208 -4.25 -18.57 6.34
N TYR A 209 -5.13 -17.57 6.39
CA TYR A 209 -5.22 -16.61 7.50
C TYR A 209 -6.62 -16.52 8.12
N PHE A 210 -7.66 -16.71 7.32
CA PHE A 210 -9.05 -16.46 7.71
C PHE A 210 -9.95 -17.68 7.49
N TYR A 211 -10.99 -17.74 8.30
CA TYR A 211 -12.14 -18.62 8.12
C TYR A 211 -13.42 -17.79 8.20
N ALA A 212 -14.35 -17.99 7.27
CA ALA A 212 -15.66 -17.37 7.31
C ALA A 212 -16.71 -18.32 6.72
N LEU A 213 -17.96 -18.20 7.17
CA LEU A 213 -19.07 -18.91 6.53
C LEU A 213 -19.28 -18.36 5.12
N ASP A 214 -19.40 -19.27 4.16
CA ASP A 214 -19.65 -18.97 2.75
C ASP A 214 -18.57 -18.10 2.08
N MET A 215 -17.32 -18.19 2.57
CA MET A 215 -16.16 -17.43 2.05
C MET A 215 -15.95 -17.60 0.53
N ASP A 216 -16.04 -18.82 0.01
CA ASP A 216 -15.83 -19.07 -1.42
C ASP A 216 -16.85 -18.36 -2.30
N LYS A 217 -18.11 -18.30 -1.87
CA LYS A 217 -19.19 -17.58 -2.57
C LYS A 217 -18.94 -16.08 -2.56
N ALA A 218 -18.50 -15.53 -1.42
CA ALA A 218 -18.17 -14.12 -1.30
C ALA A 218 -16.97 -13.75 -2.21
N ILE A 219 -15.93 -14.60 -2.27
CA ILE A 219 -14.79 -14.41 -3.17
C ILE A 219 -15.24 -14.38 -4.64
N GLU A 220 -16.06 -15.34 -5.06
CA GLU A 220 -16.59 -15.41 -6.42
C GLU A 220 -17.44 -14.17 -6.75
N SER A 221 -18.29 -13.75 -5.82
CA SER A 221 -19.10 -12.53 -5.97
C SER A 221 -18.24 -11.28 -6.13
N VAL A 222 -17.25 -11.07 -5.27
CA VAL A 222 -16.38 -9.87 -5.32
C VAL A 222 -15.51 -9.86 -6.57
N THR A 223 -14.91 -10.99 -6.94
CA THR A 223 -14.03 -11.06 -8.12
C THR A 223 -14.80 -10.89 -9.43
N SER A 224 -16.03 -11.41 -9.52
CA SER A 224 -16.89 -11.26 -10.70
C SER A 224 -17.57 -9.88 -10.80
N SER A 225 -17.87 -9.25 -9.67
CA SER A 225 -18.46 -7.90 -9.64
C SER A 225 -17.44 -6.77 -9.71
N CYS A 226 -16.14 -7.08 -9.68
CA CYS A 226 -15.10 -6.05 -9.73
C CYS A 226 -15.09 -5.31 -11.07
N HIS A 227 -15.41 -4.01 -11.05
CA HIS A 227 -15.42 -3.17 -12.24
C HIS A 227 -14.09 -3.12 -12.98
N GLN A 228 -12.96 -3.15 -12.26
CA GLN A 228 -11.64 -3.15 -12.89
C GLN A 228 -11.40 -4.47 -13.62
N CYS A 229 -11.60 -5.62 -12.97
CA CYS A 229 -11.45 -6.93 -13.61
C CYS A 229 -12.40 -7.10 -14.80
N VAL A 230 -13.67 -6.72 -14.66
CA VAL A 230 -14.66 -6.82 -15.75
C VAL A 230 -14.28 -5.91 -16.92
N SER A 231 -13.76 -4.71 -16.65
CA SER A 231 -13.25 -3.81 -17.69
C SER A 231 -12.04 -4.40 -18.41
N LEU A 232 -11.08 -4.96 -17.66
CA LEU A 232 -9.87 -5.57 -18.22
C LEU A 232 -10.18 -6.77 -19.14
N LEU A 233 -11.20 -7.57 -18.80
CA LEU A 233 -11.65 -8.68 -19.64
C LEU A 233 -12.19 -8.22 -21.00
N LYS A 234 -12.74 -7.01 -21.08
CA LYS A 234 -13.32 -6.42 -22.30
C LYS A 234 -12.32 -5.58 -23.09
N THR A 235 -11.16 -5.25 -22.50
CA THR A 235 -10.11 -4.49 -23.18
C THR A 235 -9.25 -5.38 -24.08
N PRO A 236 -8.65 -4.82 -25.15
CA PRO A 236 -7.70 -5.57 -25.99
C PRO A 236 -6.59 -6.20 -25.14
N LYS A 237 -6.28 -7.48 -25.39
CA LYS A 237 -5.23 -8.23 -24.66
C LYS A 237 -3.82 -7.71 -24.97
N VAL A 238 -3.67 -6.99 -26.07
CA VAL A 238 -2.44 -6.30 -26.43
C VAL A 238 -2.51 -4.92 -25.79
N ARG A 239 -1.73 -4.74 -24.72
CA ARG A 239 -1.47 -3.43 -24.12
C ARG A 239 -0.07 -3.01 -24.55
N GLU A 240 0.01 -1.96 -25.35
CA GLU A 240 1.28 -1.27 -25.53
C GLU A 240 1.65 -0.61 -24.19
N GLU A 241 2.89 -0.80 -23.76
CA GLU A 241 3.41 -0.10 -22.58
C GLU A 241 3.42 1.39 -22.88
N GLN A 242 2.44 2.10 -22.32
CA GLN A 242 2.43 3.55 -22.37
C GLN A 242 3.43 4.05 -21.34
N ASN A 243 4.64 4.35 -21.82
CA ASN A 243 5.61 5.10 -21.05
C ASN A 243 5.33 6.60 -21.20
N SER A 244 5.83 7.39 -20.25
CA SER A 244 5.81 8.86 -20.33
C SER A 244 7.01 9.42 -21.11
N ALA A 245 7.75 8.57 -21.82
CA ALA A 245 8.83 9.04 -22.67
C ALA A 245 8.22 9.78 -23.86
N GLU A 246 8.84 10.89 -24.27
CA GLU A 246 8.47 11.54 -25.52
C GLU A 246 8.48 10.51 -26.66
N PRO A 247 7.52 10.56 -27.59
CA PRO A 247 7.56 9.71 -28.77
C PRO A 247 8.86 10.00 -29.50
N LEU A 248 9.83 9.08 -29.40
CA LEU A 248 11.03 9.15 -30.22
C LEU A 248 10.55 9.17 -31.67
N GLN A 249 11.03 10.15 -32.43
CA GLN A 249 10.80 10.30 -33.86
C GLN A 249 11.32 9.06 -34.61
N LEU A 250 10.55 7.97 -34.60
CA LEU A 250 10.82 6.75 -35.36
C LEU A 250 10.17 6.85 -36.74
N LEU A 251 10.54 7.88 -37.51
CA LEU A 251 10.12 8.00 -38.91
C LEU A 251 11.26 8.18 -39.93
N ASP A 252 12.53 8.17 -39.54
CA ASP A 252 13.64 8.42 -40.49
C ASP A 252 14.65 7.27 -40.65
N GLN A 253 14.21 6.00 -40.59
CA GLN A 253 15.08 4.88 -41.00
C GLN A 253 14.34 3.79 -41.78
N HIS A 254 13.70 4.15 -42.89
CA HIS A 254 13.56 3.23 -44.03
C HIS A 254 13.57 4.02 -45.34
N VAL A 255 14.76 4.50 -45.74
CA VAL A 255 15.05 4.74 -47.15
C VAL A 255 15.66 3.45 -47.69
N PRO A 256 14.96 2.67 -48.53
CA PRO A 256 15.60 1.57 -49.24
C PRO A 256 16.54 2.17 -50.29
N GLN A 257 17.84 1.90 -50.14
CA GLN A 257 18.79 2.12 -51.24
C GLN A 257 18.44 1.16 -52.38
N MET A 258 18.06 1.72 -53.52
CA MET A 258 18.02 1.00 -54.79
C MET A 258 19.46 0.74 -55.24
N SER A 259 19.75 -0.52 -55.56
CA SER A 259 20.86 -0.96 -56.41
C SER A 259 20.31 -1.92 -57.46
#